data_AF-A0A960I0M6-F1
#
_entry.id   AF-A0A960I0M6-F1
#
_cell.length_a   1.000
_cell.length_b   1.000
_cell.length_c   1.000
_cell.angle_alpha   90.00
_cell.angle_beta   90.00
_cell.angle_gamma   90.00
#
_symmetry.space_group_name_H-M   'P 1'
#
loop_
_entity.id
_entity.type
_entity.pdbx_description
1 polymer ?
#
loop_
_entity_poly.entity_id
_entity_poly.type
_entity_poly.pdbx_seq_one_letter_code
_entity_poly.pdbx_strand_id
1 'polypeptide(L)'
;LTGGEPLLRRDLTELVARIASIQAITDLALTTNGTHLAEHASRLRSAGLGRVTISLDTLRADRHHRLTRRDNHGTVLAGIDATLAAGFENTKINAVVMRGVNDDELVDLIRFGAEHRAEVRFIEYMDVGGATRWDPAVVVGAAEILERVGRELGHPEPAPSPPSAPARRFTTPDGHCFGIVASTSTPFCSSCDRSRLTADGLWYHCLYAAEGIDLGSVARRELPVDASVGVDPLVERIRSAWERRADQGAVDRLAMDNREPTPVRILRADPHREMHTRGG
;
A
#
# COMPACT_ATOMS: atom_id res chain seq x y z
N LEU A 1 8.80 2.15 -0.05
CA LEU A 1 9.26 1.47 -1.28
C LEU A 1 8.19 0.50 -1.75
N THR A 2 7.84 0.56 -3.03
CA THR A 2 6.79 -0.26 -3.69
C THR A 2 7.13 -0.34 -5.20
N GLY A 3 6.19 -0.76 -6.05
CA GLY A 3 6.32 -0.77 -7.51
C GLY A 3 5.42 -1.83 -8.14
N GLY A 4 6.01 -2.67 -9.00
CA GLY A 4 5.54 -4.04 -9.18
C GLY A 4 5.92 -4.86 -7.94
N GLU A 5 6.73 -5.91 -8.10
CA GLU A 5 7.37 -6.56 -6.96
C GLU A 5 8.75 -5.94 -6.70
N PRO A 6 8.94 -5.12 -5.64
CA PRO A 6 10.20 -4.41 -5.42
C PRO A 6 11.37 -5.34 -5.12
N LEU A 7 11.14 -6.54 -4.58
CA LEU A 7 12.22 -7.51 -4.32
C LEU A 7 12.91 -8.02 -5.59
N LEU A 8 12.31 -7.81 -6.78
CA LEU A 8 12.95 -8.12 -8.06
C LEU A 8 14.01 -7.08 -8.48
N ARG A 9 14.10 -5.95 -7.78
CA ARG A 9 15.10 -4.92 -8.07
C ARG A 9 16.47 -5.37 -7.56
N ARG A 10 17.43 -5.55 -8.49
CA ARG A 10 18.78 -6.07 -8.22
C ARG A 10 19.54 -5.33 -7.11
N ASP A 11 19.45 -4.00 -7.10
CA ASP A 11 20.17 -3.09 -6.19
C ASP A 11 19.30 -2.62 -5.00
N LEU A 12 18.20 -3.33 -4.67
CA LEU A 12 17.26 -2.87 -3.64
C LEU A 12 17.92 -2.64 -2.28
N THR A 13 18.80 -3.55 -1.83
CA THR A 13 19.48 -3.42 -0.53
C THR A 13 20.37 -2.18 -0.48
N GLU A 14 21.06 -1.87 -1.57
CA GLU A 14 21.89 -0.65 -1.66
C GLU A 14 21.01 0.60 -1.64
N LEU A 15 19.90 0.60 -2.38
CA LEU A 15 18.93 1.69 -2.35
C LEU A 15 18.39 1.93 -0.94
N VAL A 16 18.03 0.86 -0.22
CA VAL A 16 17.56 0.95 1.17
C VAL A 16 18.63 1.59 2.04
N ALA A 17 19.89 1.15 1.96
CA ALA A 17 20.98 1.72 2.73
C ALA A 17 21.21 3.21 2.44
N ARG A 18 21.15 3.61 1.17
CA ARG A 18 21.27 5.01 0.75
C ARG A 18 20.14 5.87 1.33
N ILE A 19 18.89 5.40 1.26
CA ILE A 19 17.74 6.14 1.79
C ILE A 19 17.80 6.21 3.33
N ALA A 20 18.12 5.09 3.99
CA ALA A 20 18.22 5.00 5.45
C ALA A 20 19.31 5.91 6.03
N SER A 21 20.34 6.25 5.24
CA SER A 21 21.40 7.19 5.65
C SER A 21 20.92 8.65 5.73
N ILE A 22 19.78 8.98 5.12
CA ILE A 22 19.22 10.34 5.10
C ILE A 22 18.57 10.62 6.47
N GLN A 23 19.19 11.47 7.28
CA GLN A 23 18.77 11.75 8.66
C GLN A 23 17.31 12.22 8.80
N ALA A 24 16.77 12.92 7.79
CA ALA A 24 15.39 13.39 7.81
C ALA A 24 14.36 12.26 7.61
N ILE A 25 14.77 11.08 7.16
CA ILE A 25 13.88 9.93 6.94
C ILE A 25 13.80 9.09 8.21
N THR A 26 12.64 9.15 8.88
CA THR A 26 12.40 8.49 10.17
C THR A 26 11.59 7.19 10.07
N ASP A 27 10.85 6.98 8.97
CA ASP A 27 10.18 5.69 8.65
C ASP A 27 10.53 5.28 7.22
N LEU A 28 11.18 4.13 7.08
CA LEU A 28 11.46 3.49 5.80
C LEU A 28 10.78 2.13 5.76
N ALA A 29 9.78 2.02 4.89
CA ALA A 29 8.98 0.81 4.74
C ALA A 29 9.01 0.26 3.31
N LEU A 30 8.85 -1.06 3.18
CA LEU A 30 8.71 -1.78 1.92
C LEU A 30 7.33 -2.46 1.86
N THR A 31 6.64 -2.41 0.73
CA THR A 31 5.45 -3.23 0.45
C THR A 31 5.79 -4.29 -0.60
N THR A 32 5.51 -5.56 -0.34
CA THR A 32 5.86 -6.70 -1.21
C THR A 32 4.74 -7.75 -1.21
N ASN A 33 4.67 -8.57 -2.26
CA ASN A 33 3.84 -9.78 -2.27
C ASN A 33 4.43 -10.93 -1.43
N GLY A 34 5.63 -10.77 -0.88
CA GLY A 34 6.26 -11.72 0.04
C GLY A 34 7.03 -12.87 -0.62
N THR A 35 6.95 -13.09 -1.93
CA THR A 35 7.44 -14.33 -2.56
C THR A 35 8.96 -14.47 -2.57
N HIS A 36 9.70 -13.37 -2.43
CA HIS A 36 11.16 -13.36 -2.29
C HIS A 36 11.61 -12.90 -0.90
N LEU A 37 10.67 -12.71 0.03
CA LEU A 37 10.97 -12.00 1.27
C LEU A 37 11.92 -12.81 2.17
N ALA A 38 11.79 -14.14 2.19
CA ALA A 38 12.67 -15.02 2.96
C ALA A 38 14.16 -14.84 2.60
N GLU A 39 14.48 -14.63 1.33
CA GLU A 39 15.86 -14.45 0.84
C GLU A 39 16.42 -13.04 1.09
N HIS A 40 15.54 -12.07 1.36
CA HIS A 40 15.91 -10.65 1.41
C HIS A 40 15.76 -10.04 2.82
N ALA A 41 14.92 -10.59 3.70
CA ALA A 41 14.52 -9.97 4.96
C ALA A 41 15.71 -9.53 5.83
N SER A 42 16.67 -10.44 6.09
CA SER A 42 17.85 -10.14 6.91
C SER A 42 18.74 -9.04 6.31
N ARG A 43 18.99 -9.09 5.00
CA ARG A 43 19.79 -8.08 4.29
C ARG A 43 19.11 -6.71 4.28
N LEU A 44 17.79 -6.68 4.08
CA LEU A 44 17.01 -5.45 4.09
C LEU A 44 16.97 -4.82 5.49
N ARG A 45 16.76 -5.63 6.55
CA ARG A 45 16.83 -5.14 7.92
C ARG A 45 18.19 -4.53 8.22
N SER A 46 19.26 -5.25 7.88
CA SER A 46 20.65 -4.80 8.11
C SER A 46 20.99 -3.52 7.33
N ALA A 47 20.37 -3.30 6.18
CA ALA A 47 20.50 -2.07 5.40
C ALA A 47 19.71 -0.88 5.98
N GLY A 48 18.97 -1.06 7.09
CA GLY A 48 18.21 0.01 7.73
C GLY A 48 16.74 0.07 7.33
N LEU A 49 16.17 -0.98 6.71
CA LEU A 49 14.73 -1.05 6.50
C LEU A 49 14.00 -1.17 7.85
N GLY A 50 13.13 -0.21 8.16
CA GLY A 50 12.40 -0.18 9.42
C GLY A 50 11.24 -1.18 9.47
N ARG A 51 10.48 -1.31 8.37
CA ARG A 51 9.24 -2.10 8.34
C ARG A 51 8.96 -2.75 6.98
N VAL A 52 8.31 -3.90 7.01
CA VAL A 52 7.75 -4.58 5.82
C VAL A 52 6.23 -4.63 5.91
N THR A 53 5.57 -4.46 4.78
CA THR A 53 4.12 -4.67 4.58
C THR A 53 3.96 -5.73 3.51
N ILE A 54 3.21 -6.79 3.81
CA ILE A 54 3.09 -7.98 2.97
C ILE A 54 1.65 -8.06 2.47
N SER A 55 1.45 -8.23 1.18
CA SER A 55 0.12 -8.50 0.62
C SER A 55 -0.23 -9.98 0.78
N LEU A 56 -1.27 -10.28 1.55
CA LEU A 56 -1.80 -11.64 1.74
C LEU A 56 -3.32 -11.55 1.87
N ASP A 57 -4.03 -11.82 0.78
CA ASP A 57 -5.50 -11.70 0.74
C ASP A 57 -6.22 -12.91 1.35
N THR A 58 -5.52 -14.02 1.61
CA THR A 58 -6.12 -15.27 2.09
C THR A 58 -5.11 -16.20 2.72
N LEU A 59 -5.56 -16.98 3.72
CA LEU A 59 -4.81 -18.08 4.33
C LEU A 59 -5.04 -19.41 3.59
N ARG A 60 -5.95 -19.46 2.62
CA ARG A 60 -6.28 -20.66 1.84
C ARG A 60 -5.50 -20.71 0.52
N ALA A 61 -4.68 -21.75 0.35
CA ALA A 61 -3.80 -21.90 -0.82
C ALA A 61 -4.56 -21.96 -2.15
N ASP A 62 -5.70 -22.64 -2.21
CA ASP A 62 -6.55 -22.71 -3.42
C ASP A 62 -7.11 -21.34 -3.80
N ARG A 63 -7.51 -20.54 -2.79
CA ARG A 63 -8.02 -19.18 -2.98
C ARG A 63 -6.89 -18.24 -3.40
N HIS A 64 -5.71 -18.38 -2.80
CA HIS A 64 -4.51 -17.64 -3.19
C HIS A 64 -4.16 -17.90 -4.65
N HIS A 65 -4.19 -19.15 -5.08
CA HIS A 65 -3.93 -19.52 -6.47
C HIS A 65 -4.96 -18.90 -7.42
N ARG A 66 -6.26 -18.90 -7.06
CA ARG A 66 -7.30 -18.24 -7.87
C ARG A 66 -7.08 -16.73 -8.00
N LEU A 67 -6.69 -16.06 -6.91
CA LEU A 67 -6.48 -14.61 -6.85
C LEU A 67 -5.22 -14.19 -7.62
N THR A 68 -4.09 -14.86 -7.34
CA THR A 68 -2.77 -14.45 -7.83
C THR A 68 -2.36 -15.14 -9.13
N ARG A 69 -3.04 -16.23 -9.50
CA ARG A 69 -2.69 -17.16 -10.59
C ARG A 69 -1.30 -17.78 -10.43
N ARG A 70 -0.81 -17.88 -9.20
CA ARG A 70 0.49 -18.43 -8.85
C ARG A 70 0.34 -19.42 -7.70
N ASP A 71 1.09 -20.52 -7.78
CA ASP A 71 1.19 -21.50 -6.70
C ASP A 71 2.40 -21.18 -5.81
N ASN A 72 2.26 -20.14 -4.99
CA ASN A 72 3.35 -19.63 -4.15
C ASN A 72 2.87 -19.21 -2.75
N HIS A 73 1.69 -19.68 -2.33
CA HIS A 73 1.10 -19.36 -1.02
C HIS A 73 2.05 -19.72 0.13
N GLY A 74 2.57 -20.95 0.15
CA GLY A 74 3.55 -21.39 1.15
C GLY A 74 4.84 -20.55 1.15
N THR A 75 5.27 -20.05 -0.01
CA THR A 75 6.41 -19.14 -0.11
C THR A 75 6.14 -17.79 0.55
N VAL A 76 4.92 -17.26 0.41
CA VAL A 76 4.52 -16.01 1.08
C VAL A 76 4.49 -16.20 2.59
N LEU A 77 3.93 -17.31 3.08
CA LEU A 77 3.92 -17.63 4.52
C LEU A 77 5.35 -17.75 5.09
N ALA A 78 6.23 -18.48 4.41
CA ALA A 78 7.64 -18.55 4.79
C ALA A 78 8.34 -17.17 4.77
N GLY A 79 7.93 -16.28 3.86
CA GLY A 79 8.38 -14.89 3.82
C GLY A 79 7.92 -14.08 5.04
N ILE A 80 6.70 -14.31 5.52
CA ILE A 80 6.16 -13.68 6.75
C ILE A 80 6.97 -14.15 7.95
N ASP A 81 7.19 -15.46 8.10
CA ASP A 81 8.01 -16.05 9.18
C ASP A 81 9.42 -15.46 9.21
N ALA A 82 10.03 -15.30 8.03
CA ALA A 82 11.36 -14.74 7.90
C ALA A 82 11.46 -13.29 8.37
N THR A 83 10.35 -12.52 8.41
CA THR A 83 10.40 -11.14 8.93
C THR A 83 10.68 -11.11 10.43
N LEU A 84 10.07 -12.01 11.20
CA LEU A 84 10.29 -12.10 12.63
C LEU A 84 11.74 -12.53 12.92
N ALA A 85 12.22 -13.56 12.20
CA ALA A 85 13.60 -14.04 12.31
C ALA A 85 14.64 -12.96 11.94
N ALA A 86 14.30 -12.09 10.98
CA ALA A 86 15.14 -10.96 10.60
C ALA A 86 15.06 -9.78 11.59
N GLY A 87 14.21 -9.83 12.61
CA GLY A 87 14.08 -8.79 13.63
C GLY A 87 13.17 -7.62 13.24
N PHE A 88 12.23 -7.81 12.30
CA PHE A 88 11.18 -6.82 12.09
C PHE A 88 10.12 -6.93 13.20
N GLU A 89 9.82 -5.80 13.85
CA GLU A 89 8.91 -5.74 15.00
C GLU A 89 7.54 -5.14 14.67
N ASN A 90 7.41 -4.53 13.48
CA ASN A 90 6.23 -3.76 13.07
C ASN A 90 5.70 -4.24 11.71
N THR A 91 5.84 -5.55 11.41
CA THR A 91 5.35 -6.14 10.16
C THR A 91 3.85 -5.89 10.02
N LYS A 92 3.41 -5.63 8.79
CA LYS A 92 2.00 -5.44 8.45
C LYS A 92 1.58 -6.43 7.38
N ILE A 93 0.34 -6.87 7.47
CA ILE A 93 -0.29 -7.70 6.44
C ILE A 93 -1.45 -6.91 5.86
N ASN A 94 -1.43 -6.65 4.57
CA ASN A 94 -2.55 -6.04 3.87
C ASN A 94 -3.37 -7.14 3.19
N ALA A 95 -4.68 -7.09 3.39
CA ALA A 95 -5.64 -7.97 2.71
C ALA A 95 -6.74 -7.11 2.08
N VAL A 96 -6.92 -7.21 0.76
CA VAL A 96 -8.07 -6.62 0.08
C VAL A 96 -9.28 -7.51 0.30
N VAL A 97 -10.31 -6.99 0.95
CA VAL A 97 -11.50 -7.78 1.31
C VAL A 97 -12.57 -7.66 0.22
N MET A 98 -13.00 -8.81 -0.28
CA MET A 98 -13.99 -8.95 -1.36
C MET A 98 -15.09 -9.92 -0.94
N ARG A 99 -16.34 -9.46 -1.07
CA ARG A 99 -17.54 -10.23 -0.74
C ARG A 99 -17.64 -11.51 -1.57
N GLY A 100 -17.93 -12.63 -0.93
CA GLY A 100 -18.03 -13.95 -1.56
C GLY A 100 -16.68 -14.51 -2.01
N VAL A 101 -15.57 -13.85 -1.70
CA VAL A 101 -14.22 -14.27 -2.09
C VAL A 101 -13.42 -14.65 -0.87
N ASN A 102 -13.12 -13.69 0.01
CA ASN A 102 -12.29 -13.86 1.21
C ASN A 102 -12.86 -13.19 2.47
N ASP A 103 -14.10 -12.69 2.40
CA ASP A 103 -14.78 -12.02 3.51
C ASP A 103 -15.20 -12.96 4.65
N ASP A 104 -14.97 -14.27 4.50
CA ASP A 104 -15.07 -15.30 5.52
C ASP A 104 -13.77 -15.49 6.34
N GLU A 105 -12.65 -14.85 5.98
CA GLU A 105 -11.35 -15.02 6.65
C GLU A 105 -10.94 -13.86 7.57
N LEU A 106 -11.82 -12.88 7.82
CA LEU A 106 -11.47 -11.67 8.60
C LEU A 106 -10.87 -12.03 9.97
N VAL A 107 -11.55 -12.91 10.72
CA VAL A 107 -11.13 -13.31 12.07
C VAL A 107 -9.86 -14.15 12.02
N ASP A 108 -9.77 -15.09 11.07
CA ASP A 108 -8.60 -15.95 10.88
C ASP A 108 -7.35 -15.14 10.53
N LEU A 109 -7.49 -14.12 9.67
CA LEU A 109 -6.40 -13.20 9.34
C LEU A 109 -5.96 -12.38 10.55
N ILE A 110 -6.88 -11.88 11.38
CA ILE A 110 -6.54 -11.17 12.63
C ILE A 110 -5.72 -12.06 13.56
N ARG A 111 -6.17 -13.30 13.78
CA ARG A 111 -5.48 -14.29 14.64
C ARG A 111 -4.10 -14.63 14.08
N PHE A 112 -4.03 -14.90 12.77
CA PHE A 112 -2.78 -15.15 12.07
C PHE A 112 -1.80 -13.99 12.23
N GLY A 113 -2.25 -12.74 12.06
CA GLY A 113 -1.43 -11.56 12.29
C GLY A 113 -0.89 -11.50 13.72
N ALA A 114 -1.74 -11.74 14.71
CA ALA A 114 -1.32 -11.77 16.12
C ALA A 114 -0.23 -12.82 16.40
N GLU A 115 -0.38 -14.04 15.87
CA GLU A 115 0.60 -15.12 15.99
C GLU A 115 1.96 -14.74 15.39
N HIS A 116 1.97 -13.96 14.30
CA HIS A 116 3.18 -13.55 13.59
C HIS A 116 3.68 -12.15 13.99
N ARG A 117 3.14 -11.57 15.07
CA ARG A 117 3.45 -10.20 15.54
C ARG A 117 3.30 -9.17 14.42
N ALA A 118 2.29 -9.34 13.58
CA ALA A 118 1.97 -8.50 12.44
C ALA A 118 0.59 -7.85 12.59
N GLU A 119 0.50 -6.56 12.29
CA GLU A 119 -0.80 -5.86 12.24
C GLU A 119 -1.47 -6.13 10.89
N VAL A 120 -2.65 -6.77 10.92
CA VAL A 120 -3.48 -6.99 9.74
C VAL A 120 -4.24 -5.72 9.40
N ARG A 121 -4.34 -5.41 8.11
CA ARG A 121 -5.03 -4.26 7.55
C ARG A 121 -5.95 -4.70 6.44
N PHE A 122 -7.24 -4.59 6.70
CA PHE A 122 -8.26 -4.81 5.69
C PHE A 122 -8.38 -3.57 4.81
N ILE A 123 -8.32 -3.77 3.51
CA ILE A 123 -8.45 -2.72 2.52
C ILE A 123 -9.76 -2.97 1.77
N GLU A 124 -10.61 -1.95 1.73
CA GLU A 124 -11.81 -2.02 0.89
C GLU A 124 -11.42 -2.14 -0.59
N TYR A 125 -12.10 -3.00 -1.33
CA TYR A 125 -11.86 -3.16 -2.75
C TYR A 125 -12.08 -1.83 -3.50
N MET A 126 -10.97 -1.21 -3.92
CA MET A 126 -10.97 0.16 -4.44
C MET A 126 -11.32 0.23 -5.91
N ASP A 127 -12.17 1.19 -6.25
CA ASP A 127 -12.41 1.63 -7.63
C ASP A 127 -11.38 2.68 -8.06
N VAL A 128 -10.11 2.30 -8.19
CA VAL A 128 -9.10 3.24 -8.65
C VAL A 128 -9.16 3.36 -10.16
N GLY A 129 -9.45 4.55 -10.69
CA GLY A 129 -9.33 4.89 -12.11
C GLY A 129 -10.16 4.02 -13.07
N GLY A 130 -11.31 3.48 -12.62
CA GLY A 130 -12.08 2.51 -13.39
C GLY A 130 -11.34 1.17 -13.46
N ALA A 131 -11.05 0.59 -12.30
CA ALA A 131 -10.47 -0.74 -12.21
C ALA A 131 -11.34 -1.72 -13.01
N THR A 132 -10.70 -2.53 -13.86
CA THR A 132 -11.35 -3.26 -14.98
C THR A 132 -12.48 -4.23 -14.60
N ARG A 133 -12.62 -4.54 -13.31
CA ARG A 133 -13.58 -5.50 -12.76
C ARG A 133 -14.18 -5.04 -11.43
N TRP A 134 -14.07 -3.75 -11.11
CA TRP A 134 -14.65 -3.25 -9.87
C TRP A 134 -16.18 -3.32 -9.92
N ASP A 135 -16.77 -3.82 -8.84
CA ASP A 135 -18.20 -3.92 -8.64
C ASP A 135 -18.52 -3.47 -7.21
N PRO A 136 -19.39 -2.46 -7.01
CA PRO A 136 -19.78 -2.03 -5.67
C PRO A 136 -20.39 -3.16 -4.83
N ALA A 137 -21.04 -4.16 -5.46
CA ALA A 137 -21.62 -5.30 -4.76
C ALA A 137 -20.56 -6.19 -4.08
N VAL A 138 -19.32 -6.18 -4.59
CA VAL A 138 -18.20 -6.95 -4.04
C VAL A 138 -17.53 -6.23 -2.87
N VAL A 139 -17.78 -4.93 -2.67
CA VAL A 139 -17.17 -4.15 -1.60
C VAL A 139 -17.72 -4.60 -0.24
N VAL A 140 -16.82 -4.89 0.70
CA VAL A 140 -17.13 -5.08 2.13
C VAL A 140 -16.63 -3.84 2.86
N GLY A 141 -17.58 -3.00 3.28
CA GLY A 141 -17.27 -1.70 3.88
C GLY A 141 -16.76 -1.80 5.32
N ALA A 142 -16.12 -0.74 5.82
CA ALA A 142 -15.57 -0.70 7.17
C ALA A 142 -16.57 -1.04 8.28
N ALA A 143 -17.81 -0.55 8.18
CA ALA A 143 -18.86 -0.87 9.15
C ALA A 143 -19.21 -2.36 9.18
N GLU A 144 -19.25 -3.00 8.01
CA GLU A 144 -19.53 -4.44 7.89
C GLU A 144 -18.35 -5.27 8.38
N ILE A 145 -17.11 -4.86 8.11
CA ILE A 145 -15.90 -5.51 8.66
C ILE A 145 -15.96 -5.48 10.20
N LEU A 146 -16.24 -4.31 10.80
CA LEU A 146 -16.35 -4.17 12.25
C LEU A 146 -17.47 -5.01 12.84
N GLU A 147 -18.61 -5.08 12.16
CA GLU A 147 -19.74 -5.92 12.59
C GLU A 147 -19.36 -7.41 12.59
N ARG A 148 -18.78 -7.90 11.49
CA ARG A 148 -18.39 -9.31 11.34
C ARG A 148 -17.32 -9.71 12.35
N VAL A 149 -16.27 -8.89 12.51
CA VAL A 149 -15.25 -9.11 13.55
C VAL A 149 -15.91 -9.06 14.93
N GLY A 150 -16.81 -8.12 15.16
CA GLY A 150 -17.53 -7.94 16.42
C GLY A 150 -18.36 -9.14 16.86
N ARG A 151 -18.94 -9.89 15.90
CA ARG A 151 -19.73 -11.11 16.18
C ARG A 151 -18.88 -12.25 16.74
N GLU A 152 -17.61 -12.34 16.37
CA GLU A 152 -16.74 -13.47 16.75
C GLU A 152 -15.68 -13.13 17.79
N LEU A 153 -15.14 -11.92 17.77
CA LEU A 153 -14.08 -11.46 18.67
C LEU A 153 -14.55 -10.40 19.67
N GLY A 154 -15.84 -10.06 19.68
CA GLY A 154 -16.38 -8.94 20.47
C GLY A 154 -16.14 -7.58 19.80
N HIS A 155 -16.93 -6.57 20.19
CA HIS A 155 -16.94 -5.26 19.52
C HIS A 155 -15.55 -4.59 19.55
N PRO A 156 -14.91 -4.34 18.39
CA PRO A 156 -13.60 -3.70 18.35
C PRO A 156 -13.69 -2.21 18.71
N GLU A 157 -12.82 -1.75 19.60
CA GLU A 157 -12.75 -0.34 19.98
C GLU A 157 -11.71 0.40 19.12
N PRO A 158 -11.94 1.68 18.78
CA PRO A 158 -10.96 2.48 18.07
C PRO A 158 -9.63 2.58 18.83
N ALA A 159 -8.52 2.35 18.13
CA ALA A 159 -7.17 2.49 18.67
C ALA A 159 -6.46 3.72 18.08
N PRO A 160 -5.46 4.30 18.79
CA PRO A 160 -4.72 5.45 18.30
C PRO A 160 -4.03 5.19 16.94
N SER A 161 -4.20 6.14 16.01
CA SER A 161 -3.54 6.18 14.72
C SER A 161 -3.17 7.62 14.34
N PRO A 162 -2.04 7.86 13.65
CA PRO A 162 -1.72 9.19 13.12
C PRO A 162 -2.85 9.75 12.23
N PRO A 163 -3.11 11.07 12.21
CA PRO A 163 -4.20 11.65 11.42
C PRO A 163 -4.10 11.39 9.91
N SER A 164 -2.89 11.29 9.37
CA SER A 164 -2.64 10.97 7.95
C SER A 164 -2.56 9.48 7.65
N ALA A 165 -2.66 8.62 8.67
CA ALA A 165 -2.60 7.18 8.47
C ALA A 165 -3.81 6.69 7.65
N PRO A 166 -3.59 5.96 6.54
CA PRO A 166 -4.69 5.47 5.70
C PRO A 166 -5.62 4.49 6.42
N ALA A 167 -5.08 3.75 7.40
CA ALA A 167 -5.81 2.75 8.16
C ALA A 167 -6.24 3.32 9.50
N ARG A 168 -7.55 3.29 9.79
CA ARG A 168 -8.06 3.47 11.15
C ARG A 168 -7.82 2.17 11.91
N ARG A 169 -7.25 2.27 13.10
CA ARG A 169 -6.88 1.11 13.92
C ARG A 169 -7.98 0.78 14.91
N PHE A 170 -8.12 -0.50 15.21
CA PHE A 170 -9.07 -1.04 16.16
C PHE A 170 -8.41 -2.14 16.97
N THR A 171 -8.89 -2.32 18.20
CA THR A 171 -8.44 -3.37 19.11
C THR A 171 -9.64 -4.18 19.58
N THR A 172 -9.57 -5.50 19.48
CA THR A 172 -10.59 -6.40 20.03
C THR A 172 -10.46 -6.49 21.56
N PRO A 173 -11.50 -6.89 22.30
CA PRO A 173 -11.43 -7.16 23.74
C PRO A 173 -10.26 -8.07 24.16
N ASP A 174 -9.91 -9.05 23.32
CA ASP A 174 -8.79 -9.97 23.56
C ASP A 174 -7.40 -9.36 23.25
N GLY A 175 -7.35 -8.08 22.87
CA GLY A 175 -6.12 -7.32 22.64
C GLY A 175 -5.55 -7.41 21.23
N HIS A 176 -6.24 -8.05 20.28
CA HIS A 176 -5.78 -8.12 18.89
C HIS A 176 -5.98 -6.77 18.18
N CYS A 177 -4.89 -6.22 17.62
CA CYS A 177 -4.93 -4.99 16.85
C CYS A 177 -5.07 -5.26 15.34
N PHE A 178 -5.95 -4.54 14.67
CA PHE A 178 -6.05 -4.54 13.21
C PHE A 178 -6.42 -3.15 12.68
N GLY A 179 -6.27 -2.95 11.37
CA GLY A 179 -6.61 -1.69 10.70
C GLY A 179 -7.64 -1.89 9.59
N ILE A 180 -8.38 -0.83 9.28
CA ILE A 180 -9.26 -0.77 8.12
C ILE A 180 -8.90 0.46 7.28
N VAL A 181 -8.59 0.25 6.00
CA VAL A 181 -8.41 1.29 4.99
C VAL A 181 -9.74 1.45 4.23
N ALA A 182 -10.55 2.40 4.68
CA ALA A 182 -11.90 2.65 4.18
C ALA A 182 -11.92 3.56 2.93
N SER A 183 -11.09 3.25 1.93
CA SER A 183 -10.87 4.11 0.76
C SER A 183 -12.10 4.33 -0.12
N THR A 184 -13.12 3.49 -0.03
CA THR A 184 -14.32 3.55 -0.88
C THR A 184 -15.52 4.07 -0.12
N SER A 185 -15.72 3.64 1.12
CA SER A 185 -16.87 4.03 1.94
C SER A 185 -16.63 5.33 2.72
N THR A 186 -15.40 5.59 3.18
CA THR A 186 -15.06 6.78 3.98
C THR A 186 -13.68 7.33 3.57
N PRO A 187 -13.58 8.02 2.42
CA PRO A 187 -12.32 8.57 1.92
C PRO A 187 -11.64 9.51 2.92
N PHE A 188 -10.31 9.51 2.92
CA PHE A 188 -9.45 10.26 3.84
C PHE A 188 -8.53 11.24 3.08
N CYS A 189 -9.00 11.82 1.97
CA CYS A 189 -8.20 12.71 1.14
C CYS A 189 -7.76 13.99 1.87
N SER A 190 -8.58 14.52 2.78
CA SER A 190 -8.33 15.76 3.51
C SER A 190 -7.11 15.71 4.44
N SER A 191 -6.75 14.53 4.95
CA SER A 191 -5.55 14.33 5.78
C SER A 191 -4.43 13.58 5.05
N CYS A 192 -4.57 13.30 3.76
CA CYS A 192 -3.59 12.56 2.99
C CYS A 192 -2.35 13.43 2.71
N ASP A 193 -1.17 12.95 3.12
CA ASP A 193 0.14 13.57 2.96
C ASP A 193 1.05 12.82 1.97
N ARG A 194 0.47 11.91 1.17
CA ARG A 194 1.23 10.98 0.32
C ARG A 194 1.40 11.49 -1.10
N SER A 195 2.56 11.19 -1.67
CA SER A 195 2.84 11.25 -3.10
C SER A 195 3.53 9.98 -3.57
N ARG A 196 3.63 9.78 -4.88
CA ARG A 196 4.23 8.60 -5.50
C ARG A 196 5.19 9.02 -6.59
N LEU A 197 6.39 8.47 -6.59
CA LEU A 197 7.31 8.51 -7.73
C LEU A 197 7.29 7.14 -8.42
N THR A 198 7.08 7.12 -9.73
CA THR A 198 7.13 5.90 -10.54
C THR A 198 8.57 5.50 -10.86
N ALA A 199 8.77 4.27 -11.34
CA ALA A 199 10.11 3.76 -11.64
C ALA A 199 10.80 4.51 -12.80
N ASP A 200 10.02 5.09 -13.72
CA ASP A 200 10.49 5.91 -14.83
C ASP A 200 10.62 7.41 -14.49
N GLY A 201 10.24 7.80 -13.26
CA GLY A 201 10.51 9.14 -12.72
C GLY A 201 9.37 10.15 -12.80
N LEU A 202 8.14 9.70 -13.02
CA LEU A 202 6.96 10.55 -12.94
C LEU A 202 6.45 10.63 -11.50
N TRP A 203 6.19 11.85 -11.05
CA TRP A 203 5.71 12.15 -9.72
C TRP A 203 4.21 12.48 -9.73
N TYR A 204 3.46 11.71 -8.94
CA TYR A 204 2.02 11.81 -8.80
C TYR A 204 1.67 12.24 -7.39
N HIS A 205 0.76 13.20 -7.27
CA HIS A 205 0.25 13.69 -5.98
C HIS A 205 -0.92 12.87 -5.44
N CYS A 206 -1.51 12.01 -6.27
CA CYS A 206 -2.66 11.20 -5.91
C CYS A 206 -2.62 9.85 -6.61
N LEU A 207 -3.17 8.83 -5.95
CA LEU A 207 -3.32 7.50 -6.54
C LEU A 207 -4.28 7.51 -7.74
N TYR A 208 -5.21 8.46 -7.77
CA TYR A 208 -6.23 8.64 -8.82
C TYR A 208 -5.84 9.63 -9.91
N ALA A 209 -4.66 10.25 -9.82
CA ALA A 209 -4.24 11.26 -10.78
C ALA A 209 -4.04 10.64 -12.18
N ALA A 210 -4.52 11.34 -13.21
CA ALA A 210 -4.38 10.90 -14.60
C ALA A 210 -3.02 11.26 -15.21
N GLU A 211 -2.36 12.28 -14.66
CA GLU A 211 -1.11 12.84 -15.16
C GLU A 211 -0.12 13.02 -14.00
N GLY A 212 1.18 12.96 -14.31
CA GLY A 212 2.27 13.13 -13.37
C GLY A 212 3.29 14.15 -13.86
N ILE A 213 4.10 14.67 -12.95
CA ILE A 213 5.19 15.61 -13.25
C ILE A 213 6.47 14.81 -13.51
N ASP A 214 7.11 14.99 -14.66
CA ASP A 214 8.37 14.31 -14.98
C ASP A 214 9.55 14.90 -14.18
N LEU A 215 9.76 14.39 -12.97
CA LEU A 215 10.91 14.76 -12.13
C LEU A 215 12.18 14.05 -12.57
N GLY A 216 12.07 12.86 -13.17
CA GLY A 216 13.22 12.07 -13.60
C GLY A 216 14.05 12.79 -14.66
N SER A 217 13.40 13.36 -15.66
CA SER A 217 14.07 14.13 -16.71
C SER A 217 14.63 15.44 -16.19
N VAL A 218 13.93 16.11 -15.28
CA VAL A 218 14.40 17.33 -14.61
C VAL A 218 15.68 17.02 -13.83
N ALA A 219 15.66 16.03 -12.94
CA ALA A 219 16.83 15.64 -12.14
C ALA A 219 18.04 15.20 -12.97
N ARG A 220 17.84 14.56 -14.13
CA ARG A 220 18.94 14.16 -15.03
C ARG A 220 19.54 15.33 -15.82
N ARG A 221 18.73 16.33 -16.17
CA ARG A 221 19.18 17.52 -16.90
C ARG A 221 19.81 18.57 -15.99
N GLU A 222 19.35 18.63 -14.74
CA GLU A 222 19.75 19.63 -13.74
C GLU A 222 20.79 19.08 -12.75
N LEU A 223 21.71 18.21 -13.19
CA LEU A 223 22.88 17.79 -12.39
C LEU A 223 23.55 19.03 -11.74
N PRO A 224 23.99 18.94 -10.48
CA PRO A 224 24.21 20.11 -9.64
C PRO A 224 25.25 21.05 -10.25
N VAL A 225 24.78 22.23 -10.65
CA VAL A 225 25.63 23.39 -10.90
C VAL A 225 26.00 23.94 -9.53
N ASP A 226 27.03 23.37 -8.91
CA ASP A 226 27.69 23.85 -7.70
C ASP A 226 26.75 24.15 -6.49
N ALA A 227 26.94 23.45 -5.38
CA ALA A 227 26.16 23.62 -4.15
C ALA A 227 26.30 25.02 -3.48
N SER A 228 26.96 25.97 -4.15
CA SER A 228 27.27 27.31 -3.66
C SER A 228 26.31 28.41 -4.12
N VAL A 229 25.29 28.16 -4.96
CA VAL A 229 24.39 29.23 -5.45
C VAL A 229 22.90 28.82 -5.53
N GLY A 230 22.10 29.23 -4.54
CA GLY A 230 20.62 29.29 -4.65
C GLY A 230 19.84 28.03 -4.23
N VAL A 231 18.49 28.16 -4.24
CA VAL A 231 17.57 27.03 -4.02
C VAL A 231 17.62 26.12 -5.25
N ASP A 232 17.88 24.83 -5.03
CA ASP A 232 17.87 23.80 -6.09
C ASP A 232 16.55 23.87 -6.89
N PRO A 233 16.60 24.07 -8.23
CA PRO A 233 15.40 24.17 -9.06
C PRO A 233 14.45 22.96 -8.93
N LEU A 234 14.99 21.76 -8.66
CA LEU A 234 14.20 20.57 -8.39
C LEU A 234 13.42 20.71 -7.06
N VAL A 235 14.06 21.24 -6.02
CA VAL A 235 13.43 21.48 -4.72
C VAL A 235 12.31 22.50 -4.87
N GLU A 236 12.53 23.60 -5.59
CA GLU A 236 11.50 24.60 -5.82
C GLU A 236 10.33 24.05 -6.63
N ARG A 237 10.62 23.23 -7.65
CA ARG A 237 9.60 22.56 -8.47
C ARG A 237 8.72 21.64 -7.62
N ILE A 238 9.33 20.83 -6.75
CA ILE A 238 8.63 19.94 -5.82
C ILE A 238 7.78 20.76 -4.85
N ARG A 239 8.36 21.79 -4.24
CA ARG A 239 7.67 22.65 -3.26
C ARG A 239 6.45 23.34 -3.86
N SER A 240 6.62 24.03 -4.98
CA SER A 240 5.53 24.75 -5.68
C SER A 240 4.41 23.83 -6.15
N ALA A 241 4.74 22.62 -6.60
CA ALA A 241 3.75 21.64 -7.02
C ALA A 241 2.98 21.05 -5.83
N TRP A 242 3.68 20.79 -4.71
CA TRP A 242 3.05 20.30 -3.48
C TRP A 242 2.14 21.33 -2.83
N GLU A 243 2.56 22.61 -2.76
CA GLU A 243 1.77 23.71 -2.21
C GLU A 243 0.47 23.96 -3.00
N ARG A 244 0.44 23.61 -4.29
CA ARG A 244 -0.75 23.73 -5.17
C ARG A 244 -1.60 22.47 -5.23
N ARG A 245 -1.21 21.40 -4.53
CA ARG A 245 -1.94 20.12 -4.55
C ARG A 245 -3.36 20.31 -4.02
N ALA A 246 -4.33 19.93 -4.82
CA ALA A 246 -5.75 19.92 -4.47
C ALA A 246 -6.41 18.55 -4.70
N ASP A 247 -5.60 17.51 -4.94
CA ASP A 247 -6.09 16.19 -5.30
C ASP A 247 -6.94 15.53 -4.19
N GLN A 248 -8.15 15.11 -4.55
CA GLN A 248 -9.08 14.40 -3.67
C GLN A 248 -9.77 13.23 -4.37
N GLY A 249 -9.05 12.53 -5.25
CA GLY A 249 -9.66 11.59 -6.20
C GLY A 249 -10.53 10.46 -5.62
N ALA A 250 -10.31 10.01 -4.39
CA ALA A 250 -11.24 9.04 -3.76
C ALA A 250 -12.57 9.70 -3.37
N VAL A 251 -12.57 10.96 -2.93
CA VAL A 251 -13.78 11.77 -2.69
C VAL A 251 -14.50 12.03 -4.01
N ASP A 252 -13.76 12.48 -5.03
CA ASP A 252 -14.33 12.74 -6.36
C ASP A 252 -14.95 11.47 -6.93
N ARG A 253 -14.28 10.32 -6.78
CA ARG A 253 -14.78 9.02 -7.26
C ARG A 253 -16.00 8.56 -6.47
N LEU A 254 -16.03 8.78 -5.15
CA LEU A 254 -17.20 8.47 -4.33
C LEU A 254 -18.44 9.28 -4.77
N ALA A 255 -18.25 10.53 -5.18
CA ALA A 255 -19.32 11.40 -5.65
C ALA A 255 -19.83 11.09 -7.09
N MET A 256 -19.16 10.21 -7.84
CA MET A 256 -19.59 9.85 -9.19
C MET A 256 -20.80 8.89 -9.15
N ASP A 257 -21.87 9.26 -9.86
CA ASP A 257 -23.08 8.44 -10.03
C ASP A 257 -22.84 7.20 -10.89
N ASN A 258 -21.97 7.31 -11.90
CA ASN A 258 -21.60 6.19 -12.78
C ASN A 258 -20.11 5.87 -12.67
N ARG A 259 -19.81 4.69 -12.15
CA ARG A 259 -18.47 4.18 -11.90
C ARG A 259 -18.11 3.05 -12.83
N GLU A 260 -18.28 3.27 -14.14
CA GLU A 260 -17.94 2.23 -15.09
C GLU A 260 -16.44 1.88 -15.04
N PRO A 261 -16.09 0.60 -15.14
CA PRO A 261 -14.72 0.15 -15.33
C PRO A 261 -14.14 0.77 -16.60
N THR A 262 -12.88 1.21 -16.52
CA THR A 262 -12.12 1.62 -17.69
C THR A 262 -11.81 0.38 -18.52
N PRO A 263 -12.16 0.33 -19.82
CA PRO A 263 -11.86 -0.80 -20.68
C PRO A 263 -10.36 -1.15 -20.67
N VAL A 264 -10.03 -2.45 -20.55
CA VAL A 264 -8.63 -2.96 -20.51
C VAL A 264 -7.78 -2.43 -21.68
N ARG A 265 -8.38 -2.24 -22.86
CA ARG A 265 -7.70 -1.69 -24.04
C ARG A 265 -7.12 -0.29 -23.81
N ILE A 266 -7.82 0.55 -23.05
CA ILE A 266 -7.41 1.93 -22.75
C ILE A 266 -6.27 1.92 -21.74
N LEU A 267 -6.34 1.04 -20.74
CA LEU A 267 -5.28 0.88 -19.74
C LEU A 267 -3.99 0.34 -20.36
N ARG A 268 -4.08 -0.63 -21.28
CA ARG A 268 -2.89 -1.14 -21.98
C ARG A 268 -2.23 -0.12 -22.91
N ALA A 269 -2.97 0.89 -23.36
CA ALA A 269 -2.43 1.95 -24.20
C ALA A 269 -1.64 3.00 -23.41
N ASP A 270 -1.86 3.08 -22.10
CA ASP A 270 -1.21 4.02 -21.18
C ASP A 270 -0.79 3.28 -19.90
N PRO A 271 0.46 2.77 -19.85
CA PRO A 271 0.98 2.00 -18.72
C PRO A 271 0.90 2.74 -17.38
N HIS A 272 0.93 4.08 -17.40
CA HIS A 272 0.78 4.89 -16.19
C HIS A 272 -0.62 4.74 -15.63
N ARG A 273 -1.66 4.84 -16.46
CA ARG A 273 -3.05 4.55 -16.05
C ARG A 273 -3.24 3.11 -15.60
N GLU A 274 -2.57 2.13 -16.20
CA GLU A 274 -2.61 0.74 -15.74
C GLU A 274 -2.03 0.58 -14.32
N MET A 275 -0.95 1.30 -14.01
CA MET A 275 -0.31 1.27 -12.69
C MET A 275 -1.11 1.98 -11.58
N HIS A 276 -2.12 2.77 -11.97
CA HIS A 276 -3.10 3.38 -11.08
C HIS A 276 -4.36 2.52 -10.90
N THR A 277 -4.73 1.67 -11.87
CA THR A 277 -5.98 0.90 -11.84
C THR A 277 -5.88 -0.49 -11.20
N ARG A 278 -4.67 -1.00 -10.95
CA ARG A 278 -4.46 -2.24 -10.17
C ARG A 278 -4.38 -1.96 -8.67
N GLY A 279 -5.29 -1.12 -8.15
CA GLY A 279 -5.28 -0.66 -6.76
C GLY A 279 -5.25 -1.84 -5.77
N GLY A 280 -4.07 -2.13 -5.23
CA GLY A 280 -3.85 -3.27 -4.33
C GLY A 280 -3.53 -4.53 -5.08
#